data_AF-A0A177CH43-F1
#
_entry.id   AF-A0A177CH43-F1
#
_cell.length_a   1.000
_cell.length_b   1.000
_cell.length_c   1.000
_cell.angle_alpha   90.00
_cell.angle_beta   90.00
_cell.angle_gamma   90.00
#
_symmetry.space_group_name_H-M   'P 1'
#
loop_
_entity.id
_entity.type
_entity.pdbx_description
1 polymer ?
#
loop_
_entity_poly.entity_id
_entity_poly.type
_entity_poly.pdbx_seq_one_letter_code
_entity_poly.pdbx_strand_id
1 'polypeptide(L)'
;MYGLGIRLGYYFQWYGAILARWLAPSEVKSLAFSTDVFVAATFLALVILTLTDVESLEPVETYIVLLLMFGAYLALVPIYVWRLLTACDPYWDPTRYPRVNLGAMSANLSFTLLIGVLVFQYWFWFDRVPDLDHRSCQQYGFVFGEVRLNSKASVVLHALMYFWLGLVCIYILLLKLRAMAGFPDPGAESRRPKRAHIEFLQNLDVWIKIVIALAVTVATELTISWNEIGGVGTLSGAGQTIPFAIGLAAISSDVGEGYATADSSETTAPTGD
;
A
#
# COMPACT_ATOMS: atom_id res chain seq x y z
N MET A 1 -5.80 -12.02 13.46
CA MET A 1 -6.06 -10.59 13.13
C MET A 1 -6.23 -10.30 11.63
N TYR A 2 -6.43 -11.32 10.79
CA TYR A 2 -6.42 -11.18 9.33
C TYR A 2 -7.52 -12.06 8.70
N GLY A 3 -8.65 -12.17 9.41
CA GLY A 3 -9.82 -12.91 8.92
C GLY A 3 -10.35 -12.35 7.60
N LEU A 4 -11.22 -13.10 6.92
CA LEU A 4 -11.69 -12.80 5.58
C LEU A 4 -12.15 -11.34 5.41
N GLY A 5 -12.90 -10.80 6.36
CA GLY A 5 -13.41 -9.42 6.25
C GLY A 5 -12.33 -8.34 6.32
N ILE A 6 -11.25 -8.57 7.07
CA ILE A 6 -10.10 -7.64 7.14
C ILE A 6 -9.35 -7.68 5.80
N ARG A 7 -9.12 -8.86 5.24
CA ARG A 7 -8.47 -9.04 3.93
C ARG A 7 -9.27 -8.37 2.81
N LEU A 8 -10.55 -8.70 2.71
CA LEU A 8 -11.45 -8.08 1.72
C LEU A 8 -11.55 -6.56 1.93
N GLY A 9 -11.55 -6.09 3.18
CA GLY A 9 -11.49 -4.66 3.49
C GLY A 9 -10.26 -3.98 2.88
N TYR A 10 -9.06 -4.52 3.09
CA TYR A 10 -7.83 -4.01 2.46
C TYR A 10 -7.90 -4.05 0.93
N TYR A 11 -8.36 -5.17 0.36
CA TYR A 11 -8.47 -5.30 -1.10
C TYR A 11 -9.42 -4.26 -1.67
N PHE A 12 -10.62 -4.12 -1.10
CA PHE A 12 -11.58 -3.14 -1.56
C PHE A 12 -11.09 -1.70 -1.39
N GLN A 13 -10.39 -1.38 -0.31
CA GLN A 13 -9.78 -0.07 -0.12
C GLN A 13 -8.70 0.22 -1.19
N TRP A 14 -7.85 -0.76 -1.49
CA TRP A 14 -6.80 -0.59 -2.51
C TRP A 14 -7.37 -0.46 -3.92
N TYR A 15 -8.24 -1.38 -4.32
CA TYR A 15 -8.84 -1.37 -5.66
C TYR A 15 -9.80 -0.19 -5.81
N GLY A 16 -10.59 0.13 -4.78
CA GLY A 16 -11.44 1.33 -4.73
C GLY A 16 -10.64 2.61 -4.89
N ALA A 17 -9.58 2.81 -4.10
CA ALA A 17 -8.71 3.99 -4.23
C ALA A 17 -8.02 4.10 -5.60
N ILE A 18 -7.77 2.99 -6.30
CA ILE A 18 -7.25 2.99 -7.66
C ILE A 18 -8.35 3.39 -8.67
N LEU A 19 -9.55 2.80 -8.55
CA LEU A 19 -10.69 3.04 -9.43
C LEU A 19 -11.25 4.46 -9.27
N ALA A 20 -11.36 4.95 -8.05
CA ALA A 20 -11.83 6.30 -7.72
C ALA A 20 -11.01 7.39 -8.42
N ARG A 21 -9.72 7.19 -8.70
CA ARG A 21 -8.92 8.16 -9.48
C ARG A 21 -9.49 8.44 -10.87
N TRP A 22 -10.23 7.49 -11.43
CA TRP A 22 -10.85 7.58 -12.75
C TRP A 22 -12.33 7.94 -12.66
N LEU A 23 -13.07 7.30 -11.75
CA LEU A 23 -14.52 7.39 -11.65
C LEU A 23 -15.01 8.52 -10.74
N ALA A 24 -14.36 8.69 -9.58
CA ALA A 24 -14.77 9.65 -8.55
C ALA A 24 -13.55 10.34 -7.90
N PRO A 25 -12.88 11.28 -8.60
CA PRO A 25 -11.67 11.93 -8.09
C PRO A 25 -11.88 12.70 -6.78
N SER A 26 -13.13 13.10 -6.50
CA SER A 26 -13.62 13.68 -5.24
C SER A 26 -13.38 12.76 -4.04
N GLU A 27 -13.67 11.48 -4.19
CA GLU A 27 -13.68 10.48 -3.11
C GLU A 27 -12.30 9.93 -2.78
N VAL A 28 -11.32 10.07 -3.68
CA VAL A 28 -9.95 9.55 -3.51
C VAL A 28 -9.29 9.99 -2.20
N LYS A 29 -9.56 11.22 -1.75
CA LYS A 29 -9.01 11.74 -0.47
C LYS A 29 -9.62 11.02 0.73
N SER A 30 -10.93 10.81 0.69
CA SER A 30 -11.67 10.10 1.74
C SER A 30 -11.19 8.65 1.83
N LEU A 31 -11.11 7.97 0.69
CA LEU A 31 -10.59 6.62 0.55
C LEU A 31 -9.15 6.45 1.06
N ALA A 32 -8.26 7.37 0.71
CA ALA A 32 -6.88 7.35 1.18
C ALA A 32 -6.82 7.50 2.71
N PHE A 33 -7.58 8.44 3.27
CA PHE A 33 -7.66 8.62 4.72
C PHE A 33 -8.24 7.39 5.43
N SER A 34 -9.31 6.78 4.91
CA SER A 34 -9.87 5.54 5.45
C SER A 34 -8.86 4.40 5.42
N THR A 35 -8.04 4.30 4.37
CA THR A 35 -6.96 3.33 4.26
C THR A 35 -5.89 3.58 5.33
N ASP A 36 -5.45 4.83 5.51
CA ASP A 36 -4.47 5.20 6.55
C ASP A 36 -4.98 4.84 7.95
N VAL A 37 -6.24 5.14 8.27
CA VAL A 37 -6.85 4.79 9.55
C VAL A 37 -6.90 3.27 9.74
N PHE A 38 -7.20 2.53 8.68
CA PHE A 38 -7.26 1.07 8.74
C PHE A 38 -5.89 0.45 8.99
N VAL A 39 -4.86 0.96 8.31
CA VAL A 39 -3.46 0.61 8.56
C VAL A 39 -3.07 0.97 9.99
N ALA A 40 -3.38 2.17 10.46
CA ALA A 40 -3.05 2.62 11.82
C ALA A 40 -3.68 1.73 12.89
N ALA A 41 -4.97 1.40 12.74
CA ALA A 41 -5.69 0.54 13.68
C ALA A 41 -5.13 -0.88 13.70
N THR A 42 -4.88 -1.46 12.52
CA THR A 42 -4.29 -2.80 12.39
C THR A 42 -2.88 -2.84 12.98
N PHE A 43 -2.08 -1.79 12.73
CA PHE A 43 -0.72 -1.66 13.23
C PHE A 43 -0.67 -1.54 14.75
N LEU A 44 -1.51 -0.68 15.32
CA LEU A 44 -1.62 -0.55 16.77
C LEU A 44 -2.00 -1.88 17.42
N ALA A 45 -2.99 -2.58 16.84
CA ALA A 45 -3.44 -3.85 17.36
C ALA A 45 -2.33 -4.93 17.26
N LEU A 46 -1.55 -4.94 16.17
CA LEU A 46 -0.40 -5.85 16.03
C LEU A 46 0.67 -5.55 17.09
N VAL A 47 0.99 -4.28 17.33
CA VAL A 47 1.94 -3.87 18.36
C VAL A 47 1.46 -4.31 19.75
N ILE A 48 0.18 -4.10 20.07
CA ILE A 48 -0.39 -4.51 21.37
C ILE A 48 -0.29 -6.02 21.56
N LEU A 49 -0.66 -6.82 20.56
CA LEU A 49 -0.55 -8.29 20.68
C LEU A 49 0.90 -8.74 20.80
N THR A 50 1.81 -8.14 20.04
CA THR A 50 3.24 -8.43 20.13
C THR A 50 3.80 -8.13 21.51
N LEU A 51 3.35 -7.04 22.16
CA LEU A 51 3.81 -6.66 23.50
C LEU A 51 3.16 -7.50 24.61
N THR A 52 1.95 -8.03 24.38
CA THR A 52 1.19 -8.76 25.41
C THR A 52 1.52 -10.25 25.41
N ASP A 53 1.57 -10.88 24.24
CA ASP A 53 1.79 -12.32 24.10
C ASP A 53 2.39 -12.63 22.72
N VAL A 54 3.70 -12.38 22.59
CA VAL A 54 4.44 -12.64 21.36
C VAL A 54 4.46 -14.13 21.00
N GLU A 55 4.38 -15.04 21.97
CA GLU A 55 4.48 -16.48 21.71
C GLU A 55 3.20 -17.04 21.08
N SER A 56 2.04 -16.47 21.42
CA SER A 56 0.74 -16.83 20.84
C SER A 56 0.59 -16.48 19.36
N LEU A 57 1.34 -15.49 18.87
CA LEU A 57 1.22 -14.99 17.50
C LEU A 57 2.22 -15.69 16.59
N GLU A 58 1.77 -16.54 15.67
CA GLU A 58 2.73 -17.24 14.82
C GLU A 58 3.45 -16.26 13.86
N PRO A 59 4.72 -16.52 13.51
CA PRO A 59 5.46 -15.64 12.58
C PRO A 59 4.76 -15.45 11.23
N VAL A 60 4.16 -16.50 10.67
CA VAL A 60 3.36 -16.42 9.44
C VAL A 60 2.14 -15.49 9.56
N GLU A 61 1.50 -15.45 10.72
CA GLU A 61 0.37 -14.57 10.98
C GLU A 61 0.80 -13.11 11.00
N THR A 62 1.91 -12.84 11.68
CA THR A 62 2.56 -11.52 11.68
C THR A 62 2.92 -11.10 10.27
N TYR A 63 3.50 -12.02 9.48
CA TYR A 63 3.86 -11.77 8.09
C TYR A 63 2.65 -11.40 7.22
N ILE A 64 1.52 -12.13 7.34
CA ILE A 64 0.28 -11.82 6.61
C ILE A 64 -0.24 -10.43 6.96
N VAL A 65 -0.30 -10.08 8.25
CA VAL A 65 -0.75 -8.76 8.70
C VAL A 65 0.17 -7.66 8.19
N LEU A 66 1.49 -7.90 8.20
CA LEU A 66 2.48 -6.97 7.65
C LEU A 66 2.35 -6.80 6.14
N LEU A 67 2.08 -7.86 5.37
CA LEU A 67 1.78 -7.77 3.94
C LEU A 67 0.54 -6.89 3.69
N LEU A 68 -0.53 -7.07 4.47
CA LEU A 68 -1.76 -6.27 4.34
C LEU A 68 -1.55 -4.80 4.71
N MET A 69 -0.78 -4.49 5.74
CA MET A 69 -0.52 -3.08 6.10
C MET A 69 0.46 -2.42 5.14
N PHE A 70 1.42 -3.18 4.63
CA PHE A 70 2.53 -2.65 3.83
C PHE A 70 2.28 -2.70 2.32
N GLY A 71 1.25 -3.42 1.87
CA GLY A 71 0.98 -3.69 0.48
C GLY A 71 0.89 -2.44 -0.41
N ALA A 72 0.17 -1.42 0.05
CA ALA A 72 0.08 -0.15 -0.68
C ALA A 72 1.43 0.58 -0.79
N TYR A 73 2.29 0.45 0.23
CA TYR A 73 3.62 1.07 0.24
C TYR A 73 4.62 0.35 -0.67
N LEU A 74 4.41 -0.93 -0.98
CA LEU A 74 5.26 -1.66 -1.93
C LEU A 74 5.25 -1.05 -3.34
N ALA A 75 4.22 -0.26 -3.70
CA ALA A 75 4.20 0.48 -4.95
C ALA A 75 5.31 1.55 -5.05
N LEU A 76 5.86 2.00 -3.91
CA LEU A 76 7.00 2.90 -3.88
C LEU A 76 8.27 2.24 -4.42
N VAL A 77 8.43 0.93 -4.27
CA VAL A 77 9.63 0.21 -4.73
C VAL A 77 9.83 0.37 -6.24
N PRO A 78 8.91 -0.06 -7.13
CA PRO A 78 9.07 0.12 -8.57
C PRO A 78 9.10 1.60 -8.99
N ILE A 79 8.39 2.49 -8.30
CA ILE A 79 8.42 3.94 -8.57
C ILE A 79 9.83 4.51 -8.36
N TYR A 80 10.46 4.20 -7.22
CA TYR A 80 11.77 4.73 -6.91
C TYR A 80 12.90 4.01 -7.64
N VAL A 81 12.72 2.72 -7.97
CA VAL A 81 13.59 2.02 -8.93
C VAL A 81 13.52 2.69 -10.29
N TRP A 82 12.32 3.02 -10.79
CA TRP A 82 12.15 3.77 -12.04
C TRP A 82 12.88 5.11 -12.00
N ARG A 83 12.74 5.87 -10.90
CA ARG A 83 13.47 7.13 -10.71
C ARG A 83 14.99 6.92 -10.76
N LEU A 84 15.51 5.86 -10.16
CA LEU A 84 16.94 5.56 -10.22
C LEU A 84 17.39 5.24 -11.65
N LEU A 85 16.61 4.44 -12.38
CA LEU A 85 16.87 4.09 -13.79
C LEU A 85 16.83 5.31 -14.71
N THR A 86 16.02 6.31 -14.39
CA THR A 86 15.95 7.58 -15.12
C THR A 86 16.86 8.67 -14.54
N ALA A 87 17.90 8.28 -13.79
CA ALA A 87 18.90 9.17 -13.19
C ALA A 87 18.30 10.30 -12.32
N CYS A 88 17.19 10.01 -11.64
CA CYS A 88 16.40 10.95 -10.85
C CYS A 88 15.93 12.19 -11.62
N ASP A 89 15.81 12.11 -12.95
CA ASP A 89 15.30 13.20 -13.78
C ASP A 89 13.83 13.51 -13.39
N PRO A 90 13.54 14.74 -12.90
CA PRO A 90 12.19 15.15 -12.56
C PRO A 90 11.19 15.08 -13.72
N TYR A 91 11.64 14.98 -14.97
CA TYR A 91 10.77 14.81 -16.13
C TYR A 91 10.09 13.43 -16.16
N TRP A 92 10.76 12.38 -15.68
CA TRP A 92 10.26 11.00 -15.74
C TRP A 92 9.63 10.50 -14.44
N ASP A 93 9.46 11.38 -13.44
CA ASP A 93 8.92 11.01 -12.14
C ASP A 93 7.39 10.81 -12.19
N PRO A 94 6.87 9.56 -12.02
CA PRO A 94 5.44 9.28 -12.08
C PRO A 94 4.66 9.91 -10.91
N THR A 95 5.35 10.26 -9.81
CA THR A 95 4.72 10.87 -8.64
C THR A 95 4.59 12.38 -8.73
N ARG A 96 5.19 13.01 -9.76
CA ARG A 96 5.25 14.47 -9.89
C ARG A 96 3.91 15.09 -10.27
N TYR A 97 3.13 14.40 -11.09
CA TYR A 97 1.84 14.89 -11.60
C TYR A 97 0.70 13.98 -11.15
N PRO A 98 0.43 13.88 -9.84
CA PRO A 98 -0.62 13.01 -9.34
C PRO A 98 -1.97 13.51 -9.85
N ARG A 99 -2.84 12.57 -10.24
CA ARG A 99 -4.17 12.92 -10.75
C ARG A 99 -5.05 13.58 -9.69
N VAL A 100 -4.91 13.15 -8.44
CA VAL A 100 -5.57 13.75 -7.28
C VAL A 100 -4.52 14.06 -6.23
N ASN A 101 -4.49 15.30 -5.76
CA ASN A 101 -3.63 15.70 -4.67
C ASN A 101 -4.28 15.36 -3.32
N LEU A 102 -3.67 14.45 -2.55
CA LEU A 102 -4.18 13.98 -1.25
C LEU A 102 -4.09 15.03 -0.13
N GLY A 103 -3.31 16.09 -0.33
CA GLY A 103 -3.06 17.13 0.66
C GLY A 103 -1.99 16.73 1.69
N ALA A 104 -1.47 17.74 2.40
CA ALA A 104 -0.32 17.56 3.30
C ALA A 104 -0.63 16.67 4.51
N MET A 105 -1.85 16.73 5.05
CA MET A 105 -2.25 15.97 6.24
C MET A 105 -2.21 14.46 5.97
N SER A 106 -2.91 13.98 4.94
CA SER A 106 -2.89 12.56 4.56
C SER A 106 -1.47 12.13 4.17
N ALA A 107 -0.76 12.93 3.36
CA ALA A 107 0.63 12.60 3.00
C ALA A 107 1.57 12.48 4.21
N ASN A 108 1.39 13.29 5.26
CA ASN A 108 2.17 13.19 6.50
C ASN A 108 1.77 11.98 7.34
N LEU A 109 0.48 11.66 7.41
CA LEU A 109 -0.02 10.48 8.10
C LEU A 109 0.49 9.19 7.45
N SER A 110 0.28 9.02 6.14
CA SER A 110 0.79 7.85 5.40
C SER A 110 2.31 7.71 5.54
N PHE A 111 3.05 8.83 5.51
CA PHE A 111 4.51 8.81 5.69
C PHE A 111 4.92 8.37 7.11
N THR A 112 4.19 8.81 8.14
CA THR A 112 4.42 8.42 9.53
C THR A 112 4.13 6.93 9.73
N LEU A 113 3.01 6.45 9.17
CA LEU A 113 2.64 5.03 9.20
C LEU A 113 3.65 4.17 8.44
N LEU A 114 4.11 4.62 7.27
CA LEU A 114 5.17 3.95 6.51
C LEU A 114 6.42 3.74 7.36
N ILE A 115 6.92 4.79 8.04
CA ILE A 115 8.10 4.66 8.92
C ILE A 115 7.82 3.68 10.06
N GLY A 116 6.68 3.82 10.75
CA GLY A 116 6.34 2.95 11.87
C GLY A 116 6.27 1.48 11.48
N VAL A 117 5.55 1.16 10.40
CA VAL A 117 5.44 -0.22 9.89
C VAL A 117 6.78 -0.71 9.36
N LEU A 118 7.60 0.14 8.72
CA LEU A 118 8.93 -0.23 8.24
C LEU A 118 9.87 -0.62 9.40
N VAL A 119 9.86 0.13 10.49
CA VAL A 119 10.63 -0.23 11.71
C VAL A 119 10.16 -1.59 12.25
N PHE A 120 8.86 -1.82 12.28
CA PHE A 120 8.32 -3.10 12.73
C PHE A 120 8.66 -4.26 11.77
N GLN A 121 8.72 -4.00 10.46
CA GLN A 121 9.19 -4.98 9.47
C GLN A 121 10.63 -5.41 9.78
N TYR A 122 11.52 -4.46 10.12
CA TYR A 122 12.89 -4.82 10.52
C TYR A 122 12.93 -5.73 11.75
N TRP A 123 12.19 -5.37 12.80
CA TRP A 123 12.08 -6.23 13.97
C TRP A 123 11.58 -7.63 13.59
N PHE A 124 10.53 -7.71 12.78
CA PHE A 124 9.98 -8.99 12.34
C PHE A 124 11.03 -9.86 11.61
N TRP A 125 11.76 -9.31 10.64
CA TRP A 125 12.72 -10.10 9.85
C TRP A 125 14.01 -10.46 10.60
N PHE A 126 14.46 -9.62 11.53
CA PHE A 126 15.72 -9.85 12.25
C PHE A 126 15.58 -10.52 13.60
N ASP A 127 14.44 -10.38 14.27
CA ASP A 127 14.20 -10.91 15.61
C ASP A 127 13.18 -12.05 15.56
N ARG A 128 12.06 -11.86 14.86
CA ARG A 128 10.96 -12.83 14.87
C ARG A 128 11.11 -14.00 13.91
N VAL A 129 11.62 -13.79 12.69
CA VAL A 129 11.81 -14.88 11.72
C VAL A 129 12.85 -15.92 12.18
N PRO A 130 13.97 -15.56 12.82
CA PRO A 130 14.93 -16.53 13.36
C PRO A 130 14.34 -17.51 14.39
N ASP A 131 13.26 -17.15 15.11
CA ASP A 131 12.57 -18.07 16.03
C ASP A 131 12.09 -19.36 15.33
N LEU A 132 11.86 -19.31 14.02
CA LEU A 132 11.46 -20.47 13.23
C LEU A 132 12.56 -21.54 13.13
N ASP A 133 13.83 -21.17 13.30
CA ASP A 133 14.94 -22.15 13.29
C ASP A 133 14.90 -23.08 14.51
N HIS A 134 14.21 -22.67 15.57
CA HIS A 134 14.03 -23.44 16.80
C HIS A 134 12.71 -24.24 16.81
N ARG A 135 11.79 -24.01 15.87
CA ARG A 135 10.49 -24.69 15.79
C ARG A 135 10.53 -25.85 14.79
N SER A 136 9.79 -26.92 15.10
CA SER A 136 9.69 -28.11 14.22
C SER A 136 8.77 -27.89 13.01
N CYS A 137 7.85 -26.93 13.09
CA CYS A 137 6.90 -26.62 12.02
C CYS A 137 7.50 -25.61 11.04
N GLN A 138 7.51 -25.94 9.74
CA GLN A 138 8.00 -25.06 8.70
C GLN A 138 6.90 -24.09 8.29
N GLN A 139 7.25 -22.81 8.13
CA GLN A 139 6.34 -21.78 7.66
C GLN A 139 6.81 -21.23 6.31
N TYR A 140 5.86 -20.97 5.42
CA TYR A 140 6.10 -20.52 4.05
C TYR A 140 5.62 -19.09 3.85
N GLY A 141 6.33 -18.33 3.03
CA GLY A 141 5.96 -16.99 2.60
C GLY A 141 6.07 -16.86 1.09
N PHE A 142 5.67 -15.70 0.57
CA PHE A 142 5.65 -15.44 -0.87
C PHE A 142 6.89 -14.69 -1.34
N VAL A 143 7.62 -15.30 -2.27
CA VAL A 143 8.70 -14.65 -3.04
C VAL A 143 8.56 -15.05 -4.51
N PHE A 144 7.42 -14.69 -5.12
CA PHE A 144 7.02 -15.15 -6.47
C PHE A 144 6.88 -16.68 -6.60
N GLY A 145 6.75 -17.36 -5.47
CA GLY A 145 6.68 -18.80 -5.32
C GLY A 145 6.67 -19.16 -3.84
N GLU A 146 6.42 -20.44 -3.56
CA GLU A 146 6.42 -20.99 -2.21
C GLU A 146 7.86 -21.08 -1.70
N VAL A 147 8.20 -20.27 -0.70
CA VAL A 147 9.54 -20.23 -0.14
C VAL A 147 9.45 -20.26 1.38
N ARG A 148 10.33 -21.02 2.02
CA ARG A 148 10.41 -21.05 3.49
C ARG A 148 10.73 -19.66 4.03
N LEU A 149 9.98 -19.23 5.03
CA LEU A 149 10.09 -17.88 5.58
C LEU A 149 11.48 -17.64 6.20
N ASN A 150 12.04 -18.66 6.87
CA ASN A 150 13.40 -18.64 7.44
C ASN A 150 14.52 -18.89 6.42
N SER A 151 14.21 -19.04 5.13
CA SER A 151 15.26 -19.19 4.12
C SER A 151 16.11 -17.93 4.06
N LYS A 152 17.44 -18.10 4.02
CA LYS A 152 18.39 -16.98 3.90
C LYS A 152 18.06 -16.09 2.69
N ALA A 153 17.61 -16.68 1.59
CA ALA A 153 17.20 -15.94 0.40
C ALA A 153 16.01 -15.02 0.68
N SER A 154 14.96 -15.51 1.35
CA SER A 154 13.79 -14.70 1.71
C SER A 154 14.15 -13.55 2.65
N VAL A 155 14.94 -13.85 3.70
CA VAL A 155 15.40 -12.85 4.68
C VAL A 155 16.23 -11.77 4.00
N VAL A 156 17.23 -12.14 3.19
CA VAL A 156 18.11 -11.19 2.50
C VAL A 156 17.31 -10.33 1.51
N LEU A 157 16.41 -10.93 0.73
CA LEU A 157 15.62 -10.18 -0.25
C LEU A 157 14.75 -9.11 0.43
N HIS A 158 14.01 -9.49 1.46
CA HIS A 158 13.15 -8.57 2.19
C HIS A 158 13.97 -7.52 2.94
N ALA A 159 15.07 -7.91 3.58
CA ALA A 159 15.98 -6.97 4.25
C ALA A 159 16.53 -5.93 3.27
N LEU A 160 16.96 -6.33 2.07
CA LEU A 160 17.44 -5.39 1.03
C LEU A 160 16.33 -4.47 0.53
N MET A 161 15.12 -5.00 0.32
CA MET A 161 13.96 -4.23 -0.11
C MET A 161 13.58 -3.15 0.93
N TYR A 162 13.51 -3.52 2.21
CA TYR A 162 13.20 -2.58 3.29
C TYR A 162 14.35 -1.62 3.57
N PHE A 163 15.60 -2.06 3.41
CA PHE A 163 16.78 -1.19 3.46
C PHE A 163 16.71 -0.08 2.43
N TRP A 164 16.42 -0.44 1.19
CA TRP A 164 16.18 0.53 0.14
C TRP A 164 15.01 1.46 0.55
N LEU A 165 13.84 0.94 0.89
CA LEU A 165 12.72 1.80 1.26
C LEU A 165 13.02 2.72 2.46
N GLY A 166 13.88 2.30 3.40
CA GLY A 166 14.40 3.15 4.47
C GLY A 166 15.23 4.34 3.96
N LEU A 167 16.11 4.12 2.97
CA LEU A 167 16.85 5.21 2.32
C LEU A 167 15.91 6.15 1.54
N VAL A 168 14.85 5.63 0.89
CA VAL A 168 13.80 6.48 0.30
C VAL A 168 13.19 7.39 1.36
N CYS A 169 12.79 6.82 2.50
CA CYS A 169 12.16 7.56 3.59
C CYS A 169 13.09 8.65 4.14
N ILE A 170 14.37 8.35 4.34
CA ILE A 170 15.38 9.32 4.76
C ILE A 170 15.50 10.44 3.72
N TYR A 171 15.58 10.10 2.43
CA TYR A 171 15.64 11.09 1.35
C TYR A 171 14.41 12.03 1.36
N ILE A 172 13.19 11.49 1.46
CA ILE A 172 11.96 12.29 1.54
C ILE A 172 11.97 13.18 2.79
N LEU A 173 12.42 12.65 3.93
CA LEU A 173 12.52 13.41 5.18
C LEU A 173 13.48 14.60 5.04
N LEU A 174 14.65 14.38 4.43
CA LEU A 174 15.61 15.44 4.13
C LEU A 174 15.03 16.51 3.21
N LEU A 175 14.25 16.13 2.19
CA LEU A 175 13.54 17.09 1.33
C LEU A 175 12.50 17.90 2.11
N LYS A 176 11.72 17.27 2.99
CA LYS A 176 10.76 17.98 3.86
C LYS A 176 11.46 18.95 4.81
N LEU A 177 12.56 18.53 5.44
CA LEU A 177 13.37 19.39 6.32
C LEU A 177 13.94 20.58 5.55
N ARG A 178 14.47 20.35 4.35
CA ARG A 178 14.98 21.40 3.45
C ARG A 178 13.88 22.40 3.06
N ALA A 179 12.68 21.91 2.72
CA ALA A 179 11.54 22.75 2.39
C ALA A 179 11.08 23.60 3.59
N MET A 180 11.05 23.02 4.80
CA MET A 180 10.75 23.76 6.04
C MET A 180 11.80 24.82 6.36
N ALA A 181 13.06 24.58 6.00
CA ALA A 181 14.15 25.55 6.12
C ALA A 181 14.14 26.65 5.02
N GLY A 182 13.13 26.65 4.13
CA GLY A 182 12.94 27.70 3.12
C GLY A 182 13.84 27.58 1.89
N PHE A 183 14.56 26.46 1.72
CA PHE A 183 15.37 26.27 0.52
C PHE A 183 14.50 25.88 -0.67
N PRO A 184 14.76 26.44 -1.87
CA PRO A 184 14.01 26.11 -3.07
C PRO A 184 14.18 24.63 -3.45
N ASP A 185 13.13 24.06 -4.03
CA ASP A 185 13.14 22.67 -4.53
C ASP A 185 14.23 22.53 -5.61
N PRO A 186 15.19 21.59 -5.46
CA PRO A 186 16.25 21.39 -6.44
C PRO A 186 15.74 21.02 -7.84
N GLY A 187 14.47 20.62 -8.00
CA GLY A 187 13.85 20.29 -9.28
C GLY A 187 12.93 21.36 -9.88
N ALA A 188 12.96 22.60 -9.36
CA ALA A 188 12.02 23.67 -9.73
C ALA A 188 12.12 24.17 -11.18
N GLU A 189 13.21 23.88 -11.91
CA GLU A 189 13.31 24.17 -13.34
C GLU A 189 12.49 23.15 -14.16
N SER A 190 11.18 23.34 -14.20
CA SER A 190 10.28 22.50 -15.00
C SER A 190 10.20 23.04 -16.42
N ARG A 191 10.75 22.28 -17.38
CA ARG A 191 10.30 22.35 -18.77
C ARG A 191 8.78 22.11 -18.79
N ARG A 192 8.00 22.93 -19.50
CA ARG A 192 6.54 22.71 -19.67
C ARG A 192 6.32 21.32 -20.31
N PRO A 193 5.80 20.33 -19.56
CA PRO A 193 5.56 19.00 -20.13
C PRO A 193 4.35 19.04 -21.06
N LYS A 194 4.36 18.21 -22.11
CA LYS A 194 3.19 18.02 -22.97
C LYS A 194 2.10 17.27 -22.19
N ARG A 195 0.83 17.56 -22.47
CA ARG A 195 -0.31 16.88 -21.83
C ARG A 195 -0.24 15.36 -21.94
N ALA A 196 0.10 14.84 -23.12
CA ALA A 196 0.28 13.40 -23.35
C ALA A 196 1.35 12.76 -22.44
N HIS A 197 2.40 13.51 -22.07
CA HIS A 197 3.43 13.04 -21.15
C HIS A 197 2.91 12.93 -19.72
N ILE A 198 2.13 13.92 -19.27
CA ILE A 198 1.48 13.89 -17.97
C ILE A 198 0.54 12.68 -17.88
N GLU A 199 -0.30 12.47 -18.90
CA GLU A 199 -1.23 11.35 -18.98
C GLU A 199 -0.49 10.00 -18.97
N PHE A 200 0.64 9.89 -19.67
CA PHE A 200 1.49 8.70 -19.63
C PHE A 200 2.02 8.40 -18.22
N LEU A 201 2.56 9.40 -17.51
CA LEU A 201 3.08 9.23 -16.15
C LEU A 201 1.98 8.86 -15.16
N GLN A 202 0.79 9.45 -15.29
CA GLN A 202 -0.37 9.11 -14.47
C GLN A 202 -0.85 7.67 -14.72
N ASN A 203 -0.87 7.23 -15.97
CA ASN A 203 -1.20 5.86 -16.32
C ASN A 203 -0.16 4.89 -15.75
N LEU A 204 1.13 5.23 -15.84
CA LEU A 204 2.21 4.42 -15.29
C LEU A 204 2.07 4.23 -13.77
N ASP A 205 1.81 5.31 -13.02
CA ASP A 205 1.56 5.24 -11.56
C ASP A 205 0.37 4.32 -11.22
N VAL A 206 -0.73 4.43 -11.97
CA VAL A 206 -1.91 3.59 -11.79
C VAL A 206 -1.59 2.12 -12.07
N TRP A 207 -0.93 1.82 -13.19
CA TRP A 207 -0.57 0.45 -13.56
C TRP A 207 0.37 -0.21 -12.55
N ILE A 208 1.37 0.55 -12.07
CA ILE A 208 2.26 0.08 -11.00
C ILE A 208 1.45 -0.31 -9.76
N LYS A 209 0.52 0.55 -9.33
CA LYS A 209 -0.32 0.28 -8.15
C LYS A 209 -1.24 -0.93 -8.35
N ILE A 210 -1.81 -1.13 -9.55
CA ILE A 210 -2.62 -2.31 -9.88
C ILE A 210 -1.79 -3.58 -9.79
N VAL A 211 -0.62 -3.61 -10.44
CA VAL A 211 0.25 -4.79 -10.44
C VAL A 211 0.68 -5.16 -9.03
N ILE A 212 1.05 -4.16 -8.22
CA ILE A 212 1.46 -4.39 -6.83
C ILE A 212 0.28 -4.83 -5.96
N ALA A 213 -0.90 -4.21 -6.09
CA ALA A 213 -2.09 -4.63 -5.35
C ALA A 213 -2.45 -6.09 -5.67
N LEU A 214 -2.42 -6.48 -6.95
CA LEU A 214 -2.65 -7.85 -7.38
C LEU A 214 -1.59 -8.81 -6.82
N ALA A 215 -0.31 -8.45 -6.91
CA ALA A 215 0.78 -9.25 -6.39
C ALA A 215 0.64 -9.47 -4.88
N VAL A 216 0.27 -8.44 -4.12
CA VAL A 216 0.08 -8.55 -2.67
C VAL A 216 -1.17 -9.37 -2.33
N THR A 217 -2.29 -9.18 -3.03
CA THR A 217 -3.48 -10.03 -2.87
C THR A 217 -3.12 -11.50 -3.08
N VAL A 218 -2.45 -11.83 -4.19
CA VAL A 218 -2.00 -13.20 -4.49
C VAL A 218 -1.03 -13.70 -3.44
N ALA A 219 -0.05 -12.88 -3.02
CA ALA A 219 0.91 -13.24 -1.99
C ALA A 219 0.23 -13.59 -0.66
N THR A 220 -0.75 -12.80 -0.23
CA THR A 220 -1.51 -13.04 1.00
C THR A 220 -2.32 -14.34 0.91
N GLU A 221 -3.09 -14.54 -0.16
CA GLU A 221 -3.95 -15.72 -0.30
C GLU A 221 -3.13 -17.02 -0.45
N LEU A 222 -2.03 -16.98 -1.22
CA LEU A 222 -1.13 -18.13 -1.35
C LEU A 222 -0.41 -18.44 -0.04
N THR A 223 0.04 -17.43 0.70
CA THR A 223 0.67 -17.65 2.02
C THR A 223 -0.30 -18.36 2.97
N ILE A 224 -1.57 -17.98 2.98
CA ILE A 224 -2.60 -18.66 3.80
C ILE A 224 -2.80 -20.11 3.32
N SER A 225 -2.87 -20.32 2.01
CA SER A 225 -3.04 -21.65 1.43
C SER A 225 -1.85 -22.59 1.71
N TRP A 226 -0.62 -22.11 1.58
CA TRP A 226 0.60 -22.92 1.77
C TRP A 226 0.85 -23.30 3.23
N ASN A 227 0.32 -22.52 4.18
CA ASN A 227 0.44 -22.81 5.60
C ASN A 227 -0.83 -23.46 6.19
N GLU A 228 -1.78 -23.87 5.34
CA GLU A 228 -3.01 -24.57 5.74
C GLU A 228 -3.80 -23.87 6.87
N ILE A 229 -3.78 -22.53 6.90
CA ILE A 229 -4.38 -21.76 7.99
C ILE A 229 -5.92 -21.88 7.92
N GLY A 230 -6.49 -22.64 8.84
CA GLY A 230 -7.94 -22.85 8.97
C GLY A 230 -8.66 -21.73 9.74
N GLY A 231 -9.99 -21.67 9.62
CA GLY A 231 -10.82 -20.77 10.44
C GLY A 231 -10.79 -19.28 10.06
N VAL A 232 -9.99 -18.88 9.08
CA VAL A 232 -9.84 -17.48 8.63
C VAL A 232 -10.66 -17.14 7.36
N GLY A 233 -11.42 -18.10 6.85
CA GLY A 233 -12.27 -17.98 5.66
C GLY A 233 -13.71 -17.56 5.93
N THR A 234 -14.11 -17.28 7.17
CA THR A 234 -15.49 -16.93 7.52
C THR A 234 -15.60 -15.53 8.09
N LEU A 235 -16.69 -14.82 7.77
CA LEU A 235 -17.06 -13.52 8.35
C LEU A 235 -17.77 -13.72 9.70
N SER A 236 -17.03 -14.14 10.72
CA SER A 236 -17.62 -14.59 11.99
C SER A 236 -17.63 -13.55 13.12
N GLY A 237 -17.13 -12.32 12.89
CA GLY A 237 -17.07 -11.31 13.96
C GLY A 237 -17.11 -9.85 13.47
N ALA A 238 -17.54 -8.95 14.35
CA ALA A 238 -17.68 -7.52 14.06
C ALA A 238 -16.38 -6.85 13.57
N GLY A 239 -15.22 -7.29 14.09
CA GLY A 239 -13.90 -6.83 13.64
C GLY A 239 -13.54 -7.23 12.19
N GLN A 240 -14.33 -8.11 11.57
CA GLN A 240 -14.21 -8.49 10.16
C GLN A 240 -15.31 -7.84 9.31
N THR A 241 -16.53 -7.74 9.83
CA THR A 241 -17.66 -7.15 9.11
C THR A 241 -17.51 -5.66 8.91
N ILE A 242 -16.95 -4.93 9.88
CA ILE A 242 -16.78 -3.47 9.78
C ILE A 242 -15.82 -3.10 8.63
N PRO A 243 -14.60 -3.67 8.53
CA PRO A 243 -13.71 -3.38 7.41
C PRO A 243 -14.29 -3.76 6.05
N PHE A 244 -14.97 -4.90 5.98
CA PHE A 244 -15.65 -5.35 4.76
C PHE A 244 -16.74 -4.36 4.32
N ALA A 245 -17.60 -3.93 5.25
CA ALA A 245 -18.68 -2.99 4.95
C ALA A 245 -18.15 -1.62 4.53
N ILE A 246 -17.10 -1.11 5.19
CA ILE A 246 -16.46 0.16 4.82
C ILE A 246 -15.86 0.06 3.41
N GLY A 247 -15.12 -1.02 3.11
CA GLY A 247 -14.55 -1.24 1.79
C GLY A 247 -15.62 -1.33 0.69
N LEU A 248 -16.70 -2.08 0.95
CA LEU A 248 -17.80 -2.24 0.01
C LEU A 248 -18.57 -0.94 -0.22
N ALA A 249 -18.85 -0.19 0.84
CA ALA A 249 -19.52 1.10 0.76
C ALA A 249 -18.71 2.10 -0.08
N ALA A 250 -17.39 2.09 0.07
CA ALA A 250 -16.52 3.00 -0.66
C ALA A 250 -16.52 2.71 -2.17
N ILE A 251 -16.40 1.44 -2.58
CA ILE A 251 -16.52 1.04 -4.00
C ILE A 251 -17.90 1.38 -4.56
N SER A 252 -18.96 1.13 -3.79
CA SER A 252 -20.33 1.40 -4.23
C SER A 252 -20.57 2.89 -4.46
N SER A 253 -19.99 3.73 -3.59
CA SER A 253 -20.01 5.20 -3.74
C SER A 253 -19.30 5.64 -5.01
N ASP A 254 -18.09 5.12 -5.27
CA ASP A 254 -17.30 5.46 -6.46
C ASP A 254 -18.04 5.13 -7.76
N VAL A 255 -18.71 3.99 -7.81
CA VAL A 255 -19.48 3.54 -8.97
C VAL A 255 -20.71 4.44 -9.16
N GLY A 256 -21.43 4.76 -8.09
CA GLY A 256 -22.60 5.64 -8.16
C GLY A 256 -22.27 7.03 -8.69
N GLU A 257 -21.17 7.63 -8.22
CA GLU A 257 -20.73 8.95 -8.68
C GLU A 257 -20.19 8.91 -10.13
N GLY A 258 -19.54 7.80 -10.51
CA GLY A 258 -19.14 7.56 -11.90
C GLY A 258 -20.32 7.57 -12.89
N TYR A 259 -21.46 6.96 -12.52
CA TYR A 259 -22.67 7.02 -13.36
C TYR A 259 -23.28 8.43 -13.40
N ALA A 260 -23.37 9.10 -12.25
CA ALA A 260 -23.94 10.45 -12.17
C ALA A 260 -23.16 11.47 -13.02
N THR A 261 -21.83 11.35 -13.03
CA THR A 261 -20.97 12.21 -13.86
C THR A 261 -21.11 11.90 -15.35
N ALA A 262 -21.25 10.63 -15.74
CA ALA A 262 -21.50 10.22 -17.12
C ALA A 262 -22.83 10.82 -17.66
N ASP A 263 -23.93 10.68 -16.93
CA ASP A 263 -25.25 11.22 -17.33
C ASP A 263 -25.23 12.76 -17.48
N SER A 264 -24.50 13.46 -16.61
CA SER A 264 -24.37 14.92 -16.69
C SER A 264 -23.60 15.41 -17.93
N SER A 265 -22.63 14.61 -18.39
CA SER A 265 -21.82 14.91 -19.58
C SER A 265 -22.61 14.69 -20.88
N GLU A 266 -23.53 13.73 -20.90
CA GLU A 266 -24.36 13.43 -22.07
C GLU A 266 -25.47 14.49 -22.26
N THR A 267 -25.98 15.05 -21.16
CA THR A 267 -27.00 16.12 -21.18
C THR A 267 -26.44 17.48 -21.63
N THR A 268 -25.12 17.69 -21.55
CA THR A 268 -24.45 18.96 -21.88
C THR A 268 -23.74 18.95 -23.24
N ALA A 269 -23.80 17.86 -24.00
CA ALA A 269 -23.29 17.83 -25.36
C ALA A 269 -24.14 18.77 -26.25
N PRO A 270 -23.56 19.80 -26.88
CA PRO A 270 -24.32 20.68 -27.76
C PRO A 270 -24.81 19.84 -28.95
N THR A 271 -26.13 19.82 -29.15
CA THR A 271 -26.72 19.42 -30.43
C THR A 271 -26.12 20.32 -31.49
N GLY A 272 -25.22 19.76 -32.30
CA GLY A 272 -24.64 20.46 -33.44
C GLY A 272 -25.74 20.71 -34.46
N ASP A 273 -26.16 21.98 -34.55
CA ASP A 273 -26.82 22.58 -35.72
C ASP A 273 -25.76 23.23 -36.63
#